data_AF-A0A3S2MEZ0-F1
#
_entry.id   AF-A0A3S2MEZ0-F1
#
_cell.length_a   1.000
_cell.length_b   1.000
_cell.length_c   1.000
_cell.angle_alpha   90.00
_cell.angle_beta   90.00
_cell.angle_gamma   90.00
#
_symmetry.space_group_name_H-M   'P 1'
#
loop_
_entity.id
_entity.type
_entity.pdbx_description
1 polymer ?
#
loop_
_entity_poly.entity_id
_entity_poly.type
_entity_poly.pdbx_seq_one_letter_code
_entity_poly.pdbx_strand_id
1 'polypeptide(L)'
;MEANRGGRTFQRFSVDTNESLHFEPCEDTPSSPTGIEHDEDNVFMKEENESEMTSIRTRLQGKVAEMENFAGHLEEIFLTVEENFGRQEQHLEQHYNDVLQTLSQRHNERAAGLLEEKKSKMEALYNQLLSCGQALDASKELIETAQEIYRTPDKRVFLKTVIPIIKRIEMFAKEKVELTLSTKLEFETLPADLSDVKTMMDSINAIPAPSAPVINPQMSNSATQTSLRVCWSLFSDDTVEYYDLYYRPVLEDTPADGFCAPHVTTVKVKETHCTVTDLLPNAQYELWVTATNTTGISPAMIKQRECTSCPDAALIRWESGNTNPVDSYTVELSEMDTDGTQSTVTESIVAVPTCQCLIQLLSGRRYLISVRAVNVGGPSDKSDPVYISTSGTFFYFLEETAHPCLSISEDGFTIFYGDEELPISAMALDDSAFTRCVAILGDLIPVRARHYWEVEVDEGTEFRIGVAYEDTERSSYLGVNASSWCMRHILSSSRHKYEFLHNGWSPDLRITVHPVRIGVALDYERGTLSFFNVNLEQHLHTFQCHFRNYVQPCFSLDNPGSLTVHNAIEAPEYTFI
;
A
#
# COMPACT_ATOMS: atom_id res chain seq x y z
N MET A 1 18.17 -20.07 -71.48
CA MET A 1 17.89 -19.70 -70.09
C MET A 1 16.40 -19.42 -70.03
N GLU A 2 15.64 -20.51 -70.15
CA GLU A 2 14.91 -21.18 -69.04
C GLU A 2 13.66 -20.36 -68.66
N ALA A 3 12.49 -20.71 -69.23
CA ALA A 3 11.58 -21.78 -68.81
C ALA A 3 10.76 -21.34 -67.57
N ASN A 4 9.47 -21.63 -67.39
CA ASN A 4 8.37 -22.20 -68.16
C ASN A 4 7.15 -22.07 -67.22
N ARG A 5 5.95 -21.84 -67.77
CA ARG A 5 4.62 -22.29 -67.31
C ARG A 5 4.28 -22.33 -65.79
N GLY A 6 3.22 -21.58 -65.44
CA GLY A 6 1.87 -22.15 -65.34
C GLY A 6 1.29 -22.49 -63.95
N GLY A 7 0.13 -21.89 -63.64
CA GLY A 7 -0.92 -22.39 -62.73
C GLY A 7 -0.93 -21.77 -61.32
N ARG A 8 -1.78 -20.77 -61.02
CA ARG A 8 -3.16 -20.85 -60.43
C ARG A 8 -3.17 -21.45 -59.00
N THR A 9 -3.70 -20.82 -57.93
CA THR A 9 -4.95 -20.01 -57.80
C THR A 9 -5.10 -19.27 -56.44
N PHE A 10 -5.76 -18.08 -56.48
CA PHE A 10 -6.64 -17.31 -55.52
C PHE A 10 -6.15 -16.91 -54.11
N GLN A 11 -6.49 -15.76 -53.49
CA GLN A 11 -7.50 -14.67 -53.66
C GLN A 11 -6.92 -13.36 -53.01
N ARG A 12 -6.95 -12.14 -53.60
CA ARG A 12 -7.93 -11.01 -53.56
C ARG A 12 -8.21 -10.47 -52.13
N PHE A 13 -8.09 -9.17 -51.77
CA PHE A 13 -8.27 -7.88 -52.48
C PHE A 13 -7.34 -6.78 -51.96
N SER A 14 -7.24 -5.67 -52.71
CA SER A 14 -6.41 -4.47 -52.45
C SER A 14 -7.28 -3.20 -52.50
N VAL A 15 -6.91 -2.18 -51.72
CA VAL A 15 -7.43 -0.81 -51.87
C VAL A 15 -6.25 0.18 -51.82
N ASP A 16 -5.73 0.47 -52.99
CA ASP A 16 -5.05 1.73 -53.37
C ASP A 16 -6.16 2.77 -53.64
N THR A 17 -6.03 4.09 -53.49
CA THR A 17 -4.90 5.03 -53.46
C THR A 17 -5.42 6.36 -52.88
N ASN A 18 -4.50 7.16 -52.32
CA ASN A 18 -4.61 8.61 -52.15
C ASN A 18 -5.38 9.32 -53.28
N GLU A 19 -6.51 9.95 -52.98
CA GLU A 19 -6.96 11.17 -53.66
C GLU A 19 -7.57 12.13 -52.64
N SER A 20 -6.97 13.32 -52.54
CA SER A 20 -7.46 14.46 -51.79
C SER A 20 -8.81 14.90 -52.38
N LEU A 21 -9.86 14.95 -51.57
CA LEU A 21 -11.18 15.39 -52.00
C LEU A 21 -11.16 16.89 -52.34
N HIS A 22 -10.92 17.20 -53.62
CA HIS A 22 -11.07 18.52 -54.21
C HIS A 22 -12.55 18.72 -54.59
N PHE A 23 -13.22 19.69 -53.98
CA PHE A 23 -14.57 20.08 -54.38
C PHE A 23 -14.49 21.21 -55.41
N GLU A 24 -14.93 20.94 -56.65
CA GLU A 24 -15.24 21.98 -57.65
C GLU A 24 -16.67 22.51 -57.43
N PRO A 25 -16.91 23.83 -57.57
CA PRO A 25 -18.26 24.39 -57.54
C PRO A 25 -18.94 24.23 -58.91
N CYS A 26 -20.17 23.73 -58.90
CA CYS A 26 -20.99 23.56 -60.11
C CYS A 26 -21.56 24.92 -60.56
N GLU A 27 -21.34 25.27 -61.83
CA GLU A 27 -21.78 26.52 -62.46
C GLU A 27 -23.30 26.63 -62.60
N ASP A 28 -23.83 27.81 -62.27
CA ASP A 28 -25.23 28.20 -62.44
C ASP A 28 -25.58 28.48 -63.92
N THR A 29 -26.59 27.80 -64.44
CA THR A 29 -27.53 28.31 -65.46
C THR A 29 -28.87 27.62 -65.23
N PRO A 30 -30.06 28.28 -65.38
CA PRO A 30 -30.49 28.77 -66.70
C PRO A 30 -31.58 29.89 -66.79
N SER A 31 -31.69 30.43 -68.01
CA SER A 31 -32.88 30.83 -68.80
C SER A 31 -34.03 31.70 -68.24
N SER A 32 -34.31 32.79 -68.97
CA SER A 32 -35.60 33.49 -69.10
C SER A 32 -36.21 33.21 -70.51
N PRO A 33 -37.37 33.77 -70.90
CA PRO A 33 -38.70 33.76 -70.27
C PRO A 33 -39.84 33.43 -71.29
N THR A 34 -41.06 33.18 -70.83
CA THR A 34 -42.38 33.54 -71.45
C THR A 34 -43.47 32.81 -70.64
N GLY A 35 -44.62 33.37 -70.26
CA GLY A 35 -45.18 34.70 -70.40
C GLY A 35 -46.59 34.66 -69.80
N ILE A 36 -46.90 35.72 -69.04
CA ILE A 36 -48.20 36.40 -68.92
C ILE A 36 -49.31 35.74 -68.06
N GLU A 37 -49.72 36.56 -67.07
CA GLU A 37 -51.01 36.63 -66.35
C GLU A 37 -51.24 35.71 -65.14
N HIS A 38 -50.78 36.18 -63.96
CA HIS A 38 -51.60 36.53 -62.77
C HIS A 38 -50.60 36.94 -61.66
N ASP A 39 -50.40 38.25 -61.51
CA ASP A 39 -49.12 38.84 -61.07
C ASP A 39 -49.04 39.22 -59.58
N GLU A 40 -49.77 38.54 -58.69
CA GLU A 40 -49.59 38.75 -57.23
C GLU A 40 -49.49 37.44 -56.42
N ASP A 41 -50.07 36.32 -56.87
CA ASP A 41 -50.00 35.04 -56.14
C ASP A 41 -48.78 34.17 -56.49
N ASN A 42 -48.18 34.34 -57.68
CA ASN A 42 -47.05 33.49 -58.13
C ASN A 42 -45.69 33.93 -57.59
N VAL A 43 -45.52 35.21 -57.25
CA VAL A 43 -44.29 35.74 -56.62
C VAL A 43 -44.21 35.22 -55.18
N PHE A 44 -45.35 35.20 -54.48
CA PHE A 44 -45.46 34.63 -53.13
C PHE A 44 -45.11 33.13 -53.10
N MET A 45 -45.65 32.33 -54.03
CA MET A 45 -45.34 30.90 -54.13
C MET A 45 -43.87 30.62 -54.49
N LYS A 46 -43.23 31.49 -55.27
CA LYS A 46 -41.81 31.35 -55.63
C LYS A 46 -40.90 31.69 -54.43
N GLU A 47 -41.19 32.76 -53.71
CA GLU A 47 -40.47 33.13 -52.49
C GLU A 47 -40.65 32.09 -51.38
N GLU A 48 -41.83 31.49 -51.27
CA GLU A 48 -42.13 30.43 -50.31
C GLU A 48 -41.37 29.13 -50.65
N ASN A 49 -41.32 28.73 -51.92
CA ASN A 49 -40.53 27.59 -52.38
C ASN A 49 -39.00 27.82 -52.29
N GLU A 50 -38.52 29.04 -52.53
CA GLU A 50 -37.11 29.41 -52.36
C GLU A 50 -36.71 29.42 -50.86
N SER A 51 -37.60 29.88 -49.99
CA SER A 51 -37.45 29.80 -48.53
C SER A 51 -37.42 28.34 -48.04
N GLU A 52 -38.34 27.51 -48.55
CA GLU A 52 -38.41 26.08 -48.19
C GLU A 52 -37.17 25.32 -48.69
N MET A 53 -36.70 25.59 -49.90
CA MET A 53 -35.45 25.03 -50.42
C MET A 53 -34.22 25.48 -49.62
N THR A 54 -34.20 26.73 -49.17
CA THR A 54 -33.10 27.24 -48.33
C THR A 54 -33.11 26.58 -46.95
N SER A 55 -34.30 26.36 -46.37
CA SER A 55 -34.50 25.60 -45.13
C SER A 55 -34.09 24.13 -45.26
N ILE A 56 -34.41 23.48 -46.38
CA ILE A 56 -33.97 22.10 -46.66
C ILE A 56 -32.44 22.03 -46.82
N ARG A 57 -31.83 23.00 -47.51
CA ARG A 57 -30.38 23.08 -47.70
C ARG A 57 -29.65 23.26 -46.37
N THR A 58 -30.08 24.18 -45.51
CA THR A 58 -29.46 24.39 -44.19
C THR A 58 -29.62 23.16 -43.31
N ARG A 59 -30.77 22.47 -43.36
CA ARG A 59 -30.99 21.20 -42.64
C ARG A 59 -30.07 20.07 -43.13
N LEU A 60 -29.83 19.99 -44.44
CA LEU A 60 -28.87 19.03 -45.03
C LEU A 60 -27.43 19.35 -44.65
N GLN A 61 -27.03 20.62 -44.69
CA GLN A 61 -25.70 21.05 -44.24
C GLN A 61 -25.46 20.74 -42.76
N GLY A 62 -26.47 20.94 -41.90
CA GLY A 62 -26.41 20.53 -40.50
C GLY A 62 -26.20 19.02 -40.33
N LYS A 63 -26.92 18.19 -41.10
CA LYS A 63 -26.73 16.73 -41.09
C LYS A 63 -25.36 16.28 -41.56
N VAL A 64 -24.78 16.95 -42.57
CA VAL A 64 -23.42 16.63 -43.03
C VAL A 64 -22.40 16.95 -41.94
N ALA A 65 -22.51 18.11 -41.29
CA ALA A 65 -21.62 18.46 -40.18
C ALA A 65 -21.75 17.50 -38.98
N GLU A 66 -22.96 17.02 -38.68
CA GLU A 66 -23.18 15.98 -37.66
C GLU A 66 -22.49 14.65 -38.05
N MET A 67 -22.59 14.23 -39.31
CA MET A 67 -21.94 13.02 -39.81
C MET A 67 -20.41 13.13 -39.81
N GLU A 68 -19.86 14.28 -40.19
CA GLU A 68 -18.41 14.53 -40.14
C GLU A 68 -17.88 14.52 -38.71
N ASN A 69 -18.60 15.15 -37.77
CA ASN A 69 -18.26 15.08 -36.36
C ASN A 69 -18.33 13.63 -35.84
N PHE A 70 -19.38 12.87 -36.19
CA PHE A 70 -19.50 11.48 -35.78
C PHE A 70 -18.37 10.60 -36.35
N ALA A 71 -17.97 10.84 -37.60
CA ALA A 71 -16.83 10.14 -38.21
C ALA A 71 -15.52 10.46 -37.48
N GLY A 72 -15.28 11.72 -37.10
CA GLY A 72 -14.11 12.11 -36.29
C GLY A 72 -14.07 11.42 -34.93
N HIS A 73 -15.21 11.32 -34.23
CA HIS A 73 -15.29 10.57 -32.97
C HIS A 73 -15.03 9.06 -33.17
N LEU A 74 -15.49 8.47 -34.27
CA LEU A 74 -15.21 7.06 -34.57
C LEU A 74 -13.73 6.81 -34.82
N GLU A 75 -13.03 7.74 -35.49
CA GLU A 75 -11.58 7.65 -35.68
C GLU A 75 -10.82 7.73 -34.35
N GLU A 76 -11.22 8.65 -33.46
CA GLU A 76 -10.62 8.77 -32.12
C GLU A 76 -10.86 7.51 -31.27
N ILE A 77 -12.06 6.93 -31.33
CA ILE A 77 -12.38 5.65 -30.70
C ILE A 77 -11.50 4.54 -31.27
N PHE A 78 -11.31 4.50 -32.59
CA PHE A 78 -10.49 3.48 -33.24
C PHE A 78 -9.02 3.57 -32.78
N LEU A 79 -8.44 4.76 -32.76
CA LEU A 79 -7.08 4.99 -32.28
C LEU A 79 -6.93 4.59 -30.80
N THR A 80 -7.92 4.91 -29.98
CA THR A 80 -7.94 4.55 -28.56
C THR A 80 -7.96 3.05 -28.36
N VAL A 81 -8.81 2.32 -29.11
CA VAL A 81 -8.88 0.86 -29.06
C VAL A 81 -7.57 0.21 -29.54
N GLU A 82 -6.96 0.74 -30.59
CA GLU A 82 -5.69 0.23 -31.11
C GLU A 82 -4.53 0.45 -30.12
N GLU A 83 -4.48 1.62 -29.48
CA GLU A 83 -3.49 1.91 -28.44
C GLU A 83 -3.70 1.05 -27.18
N ASN A 84 -4.94 0.87 -26.75
CA ASN A 84 -5.26 0.03 -25.60
C ASN A 84 -4.93 -1.44 -25.85
N PHE A 85 -5.24 -1.96 -27.05
CA PHE A 85 -4.84 -3.29 -27.45
C PHE A 85 -3.31 -3.47 -27.40
N GLY A 86 -2.55 -2.51 -27.95
CA GLY A 86 -1.09 -2.54 -27.90
C GLY A 86 -0.55 -2.51 -26.47
N ARG A 87 -1.15 -1.70 -25.58
CA ARG A 87 -0.75 -1.63 -24.16
C ARG A 87 -1.05 -2.94 -23.42
N GLN A 88 -2.20 -3.56 -23.69
CA GLN A 88 -2.59 -4.82 -23.10
C GLN A 88 -1.68 -5.98 -23.55
N GLU A 89 -1.32 -6.00 -24.84
CA GLU A 89 -0.36 -6.96 -25.40
C GLU A 89 1.01 -6.81 -24.74
N GLN A 90 1.52 -5.58 -24.61
CA GLN A 90 2.82 -5.31 -23.97
C GLN A 90 2.83 -5.71 -22.49
N HIS A 91 1.76 -5.41 -21.74
CA HIS A 91 1.63 -5.79 -20.33
C HIS A 91 1.64 -7.31 -20.16
N LEU A 92 0.87 -8.02 -21.00
CA LEU A 92 0.82 -9.48 -21.00
C LEU A 92 2.19 -10.08 -21.35
N GLU A 93 2.88 -9.53 -22.34
CA GLU A 93 4.22 -9.95 -22.75
C GLU A 93 5.24 -9.74 -21.62
N GLN A 94 5.24 -8.56 -20.99
CA GLN A 94 6.13 -8.26 -19.87
C GLN A 94 5.90 -9.23 -18.70
N HIS A 95 4.64 -9.47 -18.33
CA HIS A 95 4.31 -10.35 -17.22
C HIS A 95 4.68 -11.82 -17.50
N TYR A 96 4.48 -12.32 -18.73
CA TYR A 96 4.95 -13.66 -19.11
C TYR A 96 6.48 -13.74 -19.11
N ASN A 97 7.17 -12.68 -19.55
CA ASN A 97 8.63 -12.62 -19.50
C ASN A 97 9.15 -12.66 -18.06
N ASP A 98 8.51 -11.96 -17.12
CA ASP A 98 8.89 -11.97 -15.70
C ASP A 98 8.74 -13.37 -15.08
N VAL A 99 7.64 -14.08 -15.39
CA VAL A 99 7.42 -15.47 -14.95
C VAL A 99 8.49 -16.39 -15.55
N LEU A 100 8.76 -16.28 -16.85
CA LEU A 100 9.79 -17.09 -17.53
C LEU A 100 11.18 -16.82 -16.98
N GLN A 101 11.52 -15.55 -16.70
CA GLN A 101 12.79 -15.16 -16.12
C GLN A 101 12.96 -15.72 -14.71
N THR A 102 11.94 -15.60 -13.87
CA THR A 102 11.96 -16.13 -12.50
C THR A 102 12.13 -17.66 -12.52
N LEU A 103 11.38 -18.37 -13.37
CA LEU A 103 11.52 -19.82 -13.52
C LEU A 103 12.93 -20.22 -14.00
N SER A 104 13.47 -19.50 -14.97
CA SER A 104 14.81 -19.75 -15.51
C SER A 104 15.90 -19.51 -14.45
N GLN A 105 15.79 -18.42 -13.68
CA GLN A 105 16.72 -18.13 -12.58
C GLN A 105 16.70 -19.24 -11.53
N ARG A 106 15.51 -19.64 -11.05
CA ARG A 106 15.36 -20.72 -10.07
C ARG A 106 15.92 -22.06 -10.57
N HIS A 107 15.69 -22.37 -11.85
CA HIS A 107 16.26 -23.55 -12.48
C HIS A 107 17.80 -23.52 -12.47
N ASN A 108 18.39 -22.38 -12.84
CA ASN A 108 19.84 -22.22 -12.88
C ASN A 108 20.47 -22.30 -11.48
N GLU A 109 19.86 -21.68 -10.47
CA GLU A 109 20.31 -21.76 -9.07
C GLU A 109 20.29 -23.20 -8.56
N ARG A 110 19.21 -23.95 -8.82
CA ARG A 110 19.13 -25.37 -8.43
C ARG A 110 20.13 -26.24 -9.18
N ALA A 111 20.31 -26.02 -10.48
CA ALA A 111 21.29 -26.74 -11.27
C ALA A 111 22.73 -26.49 -10.75
N ALA A 112 23.04 -25.23 -10.40
CA ALA A 112 24.32 -24.87 -9.80
C ALA A 112 24.52 -25.53 -8.42
N GLY A 113 23.51 -25.50 -7.55
CA GLY A 113 23.56 -26.17 -6.25
C GLY A 113 23.80 -27.68 -6.37
N LEU A 114 23.11 -28.35 -7.31
CA LEU A 114 23.29 -29.79 -7.56
C LEU A 114 24.69 -30.12 -8.11
N LEU A 115 25.25 -29.26 -8.96
CA LEU A 115 26.60 -29.41 -9.48
C LEU A 115 27.65 -29.28 -8.36
N GLU A 116 27.48 -28.34 -7.44
CA GLU A 116 28.39 -28.17 -6.31
C GLU A 116 28.27 -29.33 -5.31
N GLU A 117 27.06 -29.82 -5.04
CA GLU A 117 26.86 -31.02 -4.20
C GLU A 117 27.53 -32.25 -4.83
N LYS A 118 27.35 -32.47 -6.15
CA LYS A 118 28.01 -33.54 -6.89
C LYS A 118 29.53 -33.43 -6.74
N LYS A 119 30.09 -32.24 -6.93
CA LYS A 119 31.53 -31.98 -6.82
C LYS A 119 32.04 -32.29 -5.42
N SER A 120 31.38 -31.78 -4.38
CA SER A 120 31.73 -32.04 -2.98
C SER A 120 31.71 -33.53 -2.63
N LYS A 121 30.66 -34.26 -3.03
CA LYS A 121 30.59 -35.72 -2.82
C LYS A 121 31.70 -36.47 -3.57
N MET A 122 31.98 -36.09 -4.82
CA MET A 122 33.04 -36.70 -5.62
C MET A 122 34.42 -36.48 -5.01
N GLU A 123 34.70 -35.26 -4.52
CA GLU A 123 35.94 -34.91 -3.83
C GLU A 123 36.12 -35.73 -2.54
N ALA A 124 35.05 -35.87 -1.74
CA ALA A 124 35.08 -36.69 -0.54
C ALA A 124 35.37 -38.17 -0.83
N LEU A 125 34.73 -38.75 -1.85
CA LEU A 125 34.99 -40.12 -2.29
C LEU A 125 36.43 -40.30 -2.79
N TYR A 126 36.95 -39.33 -3.54
CA TYR A 126 38.32 -39.36 -4.03
C TYR A 126 39.33 -39.30 -2.87
N ASN A 127 39.11 -38.44 -1.88
CA ASN A 127 39.94 -38.36 -0.68
C ASN A 127 39.92 -39.66 0.12
N GLN A 128 38.75 -40.30 0.24
CA GLN A 128 38.63 -41.60 0.90
C GLN A 128 39.38 -42.70 0.13
N LEU A 129 39.29 -42.72 -1.20
CA LEU A 129 40.04 -43.66 -2.04
C LEU A 129 41.55 -43.48 -1.87
N LEU A 130 42.03 -42.23 -1.84
CA LEU A 130 43.44 -41.92 -1.65
C LEU A 130 43.94 -42.41 -0.28
N SER A 131 43.16 -42.17 0.79
CA SER A 131 43.48 -42.64 2.13
C SER A 131 43.52 -44.18 2.20
N CYS A 132 42.57 -44.87 1.56
CA CYS A 132 42.56 -46.33 1.47
C CYS A 132 43.77 -46.86 0.70
N GLY A 133 44.15 -46.21 -0.40
CA GLY A 133 45.36 -46.54 -1.16
C GLY A 133 46.63 -46.43 -0.32
N GLN A 134 46.79 -45.32 0.42
CA GLN A 134 47.92 -45.12 1.33
C GLN A 134 47.99 -46.19 2.42
N ALA A 135 46.84 -46.58 3.00
CA ALA A 135 46.78 -47.65 3.99
C ALA A 135 47.14 -49.03 3.40
N LEU A 136 46.73 -49.31 2.16
CA LEU A 136 47.09 -50.53 1.44
C LEU A 136 48.59 -50.59 1.14
N ASP A 137 49.18 -49.49 0.66
CA ASP A 137 50.61 -49.40 0.38
C ASP A 137 51.44 -49.60 1.66
N ALA A 138 51.06 -48.93 2.75
CA ALA A 138 51.70 -49.14 4.05
C ALA A 138 51.58 -50.59 4.54
N SER A 139 50.43 -51.23 4.34
CA SER A 139 50.22 -52.64 4.67
C SER A 139 51.13 -53.55 3.84
N LYS A 140 51.26 -53.29 2.54
CA LYS A 140 52.11 -54.06 1.62
C LYS A 140 53.58 -53.94 1.99
N GLU A 141 54.07 -52.74 2.29
CA GLU A 141 55.45 -52.54 2.77
C GLU A 141 55.73 -53.31 4.07
N LEU A 142 54.79 -53.30 5.02
CA LEU A 142 54.92 -54.08 6.26
C LEU A 142 54.97 -55.59 6.00
N ILE A 143 54.21 -56.10 5.03
CA ILE A 143 54.23 -57.51 4.63
C ILE A 143 55.57 -57.85 3.96
N GLU A 144 56.05 -57.02 3.02
CA GLU A 144 57.31 -57.25 2.32
C GLU A 144 58.50 -57.25 3.30
N THR A 145 58.55 -56.28 4.21
CA THR A 145 59.60 -56.21 5.24
C THR A 145 59.57 -57.41 6.19
N ALA A 146 58.39 -57.90 6.56
CA ALA A 146 58.24 -59.12 7.35
C ALA A 146 58.74 -60.36 6.60
N GLN A 147 58.41 -60.49 5.30
CA GLN A 147 58.86 -61.59 4.45
C GLN A 147 60.38 -61.58 4.28
N GLU A 148 61.00 -60.42 4.11
CA GLU A 148 62.44 -60.30 3.91
C GLU A 148 63.25 -60.70 5.16
N ILE A 149 62.74 -60.36 6.34
CA ILE A 149 63.33 -60.83 7.61
C ILE A 149 63.25 -62.34 7.72
N TYR A 150 62.14 -62.96 7.32
CA TYR A 150 62.01 -64.42 7.33
C TYR A 150 63.03 -65.13 6.43
N ARG A 151 63.50 -64.46 5.37
CA ARG A 151 64.55 -64.98 4.47
C ARG A 151 65.98 -64.82 5.01
N THR A 152 66.17 -64.12 6.14
CA THR A 152 67.50 -63.84 6.70
C THR A 152 68.15 -65.10 7.30
N PRO A 153 69.35 -65.53 6.85
CA PRO A 153 69.99 -66.76 7.31
C PRO A 153 70.66 -66.65 8.69
N ASP A 154 71.02 -65.43 9.12
CA ASP A 154 71.66 -65.19 10.43
C ASP A 154 70.62 -65.05 11.55
N LYS A 155 70.58 -66.06 12.43
CA LYS A 155 69.66 -66.13 13.57
C LYS A 155 69.83 -64.98 14.58
N ARG A 156 71.04 -64.44 14.76
CA ARG A 156 71.28 -63.33 15.70
C ARG A 156 70.75 -62.00 15.15
N VAL A 157 70.90 -61.77 13.85
CA VAL A 157 70.37 -60.59 13.18
C VAL A 157 68.85 -60.66 13.13
N PHE A 158 68.30 -61.82 12.76
CA PHE A 158 66.86 -62.09 12.75
C PHE A 158 66.19 -61.75 14.09
N LEU A 159 66.72 -62.26 15.21
CA LEU A 159 66.13 -62.01 16.53
C LEU A 159 66.19 -60.53 16.96
N LYS A 160 67.19 -59.78 16.50
CA LYS A 160 67.28 -58.33 16.78
C LYS A 160 66.29 -57.51 15.95
N THR A 161 65.99 -57.91 14.71
CA THR A 161 65.15 -57.13 13.77
C THR A 161 63.68 -57.52 13.80
N VAL A 162 63.35 -58.77 14.15
CA VAL A 162 61.97 -59.28 14.12
C VAL A 162 61.07 -58.65 15.19
N ILE A 163 61.61 -58.41 16.40
CA ILE A 163 60.81 -57.90 17.54
C ILE A 163 60.28 -56.47 17.28
N PRO A 164 61.08 -55.50 16.79
CA PRO A 164 60.57 -54.18 16.41
C PRO A 164 59.49 -54.21 15.31
N ILE A 165 59.62 -55.13 14.34
CA ILE A 165 58.68 -55.21 13.22
C ILE A 165 57.37 -55.87 13.62
N ILE A 166 57.41 -56.92 14.46
CA ILE A 166 56.20 -57.46 15.09
C ILE A 166 55.44 -56.35 15.82
N LYS A 167 56.14 -55.52 16.63
CA LYS A 167 55.50 -54.38 17.31
C LYS A 167 54.89 -53.38 16.33
N ARG A 168 55.57 -53.06 15.22
CA ARG A 168 55.06 -52.12 14.20
C ARG A 168 53.81 -52.67 13.49
N ILE A 169 53.79 -53.96 13.18
CA ILE A 169 52.63 -54.66 12.60
C ILE A 169 51.47 -54.70 13.59
N GLU A 170 51.74 -55.04 14.86
CA GLU A 170 50.72 -55.05 15.91
C GLU A 170 50.12 -53.66 16.18
N MET A 171 50.94 -52.60 16.10
CA MET A 171 50.46 -51.23 16.22
C MET A 171 49.55 -50.85 15.06
N PHE A 172 49.96 -51.15 13.83
CA PHE A 172 49.15 -50.88 12.63
C PHE A 172 47.84 -51.70 12.64
N ALA A 173 47.89 -52.97 13.07
CA ALA A 173 46.71 -53.82 13.16
C ALA A 173 45.71 -53.40 14.25
N LYS A 174 46.13 -52.60 15.23
CA LYS A 174 45.24 -52.00 16.24
C LYS A 174 44.54 -50.74 15.73
N GLU A 175 45.07 -50.13 14.68
CA GLU A 175 44.47 -48.97 14.04
C GLU A 175 43.27 -49.42 13.21
N LYS A 176 42.07 -49.05 13.65
CA LYS A 176 40.82 -49.49 13.01
C LYS A 176 40.64 -48.70 11.71
N VAL A 177 40.95 -49.31 10.57
CA VAL A 177 40.65 -48.73 9.26
C VAL A 177 39.13 -48.65 9.09
N GLU A 178 38.60 -47.44 9.02
CA GLU A 178 37.17 -47.23 8.86
C GLU A 178 36.78 -47.41 7.38
N LEU A 179 36.05 -48.49 7.09
CA LEU A 179 35.60 -48.86 5.73
C LEU A 179 34.17 -48.38 5.43
N THR A 180 33.66 -47.43 6.21
CA THR A 180 32.33 -46.84 6.02
C THR A 180 32.40 -45.73 4.98
N LEU A 181 31.35 -45.61 4.17
CA LEU A 181 31.27 -44.56 3.15
C LEU A 181 31.20 -43.18 3.81
N SER A 182 32.12 -42.28 3.47
CA SER A 182 32.19 -40.94 4.07
C SER A 182 31.07 -39.99 3.65
N THR A 183 30.34 -40.32 2.58
CA THR A 183 29.27 -39.48 2.02
C THR A 183 28.04 -40.30 1.67
N LYS A 184 26.85 -39.70 1.83
CA LYS A 184 25.59 -40.32 1.40
C LYS A 184 25.51 -40.35 -0.13
N LEU A 185 25.06 -41.47 -0.69
CA LEU A 185 24.86 -41.66 -2.15
C LEU A 185 23.67 -40.87 -2.71
N GLU A 186 22.70 -40.54 -1.86
CA GLU A 186 21.49 -39.83 -2.26
C GLU A 186 21.71 -38.32 -2.29
N PHE A 187 21.10 -37.67 -3.27
CA PHE A 187 20.97 -36.21 -3.34
C PHE A 187 19.72 -35.81 -2.55
N GLU A 188 19.83 -34.77 -1.74
CA GLU A 188 18.67 -34.24 -1.02
C GLU A 188 17.77 -33.47 -2.02
N THR A 189 16.61 -34.04 -2.33
CA THR A 189 15.61 -33.36 -3.16
C THR A 189 14.67 -32.58 -2.26
N LEU A 190 14.99 -31.30 -2.02
CA LEU A 190 14.05 -30.41 -1.32
C LEU A 190 12.85 -30.12 -2.25
N PRO A 191 11.59 -30.28 -1.79
CA PRO A 191 10.45 -29.87 -2.59
C PRO A 191 10.55 -28.38 -2.93
N ALA A 192 10.30 -28.09 -4.19
CA ALA A 192 10.29 -26.73 -4.70
C ALA A 192 9.12 -25.94 -4.12
N ASP A 193 9.40 -24.96 -3.26
CA ASP A 193 8.41 -23.91 -3.01
C ASP A 193 8.30 -23.04 -4.27
N LEU A 194 7.11 -23.07 -4.88
CA LEU A 194 6.72 -22.29 -6.07
C LEU A 194 5.54 -21.39 -5.73
N SER A 195 5.34 -21.06 -4.45
CA SER A 195 4.26 -20.20 -3.98
C SER A 195 4.31 -18.80 -4.61
N ASP A 196 5.51 -18.27 -4.82
CA ASP A 196 5.79 -17.04 -5.56
C ASP A 196 5.32 -17.12 -7.03
N VAL A 197 5.71 -18.17 -7.75
CA VAL A 197 5.27 -18.42 -9.13
C VAL A 197 3.77 -18.67 -9.21
N LYS A 198 3.20 -19.38 -8.23
CA LYS A 198 1.76 -19.60 -8.14
C LYS A 198 1.02 -18.29 -7.94
N THR A 199 1.50 -17.42 -7.06
CA THR A 199 0.93 -16.09 -6.84
C THR A 199 1.01 -15.24 -8.11
N MET A 200 2.14 -15.28 -8.82
CA MET A 200 2.28 -14.62 -10.13
C MET A 200 1.40 -15.24 -11.22
N MET A 201 1.08 -16.53 -11.16
CA MET A 201 0.13 -17.15 -12.11
C MET A 201 -1.32 -16.86 -11.75
N ASP A 202 -1.63 -16.73 -10.46
CA ASP A 202 -2.97 -16.41 -9.96
C ASP A 202 -3.33 -14.94 -10.27
N SER A 203 -2.36 -14.02 -10.30
CA SER A 203 -2.57 -12.63 -10.75
C SER A 203 -2.91 -12.49 -12.23
N ILE A 204 -2.60 -13.49 -13.08
CA ILE A 204 -2.94 -13.50 -14.51
C ILE A 204 -4.44 -13.76 -14.74
N ASN A 205 -5.11 -14.44 -13.81
CA ASN A 205 -6.52 -14.84 -13.94
C ASN A 205 -7.50 -13.88 -13.24
N ALA A 206 -7.01 -12.84 -12.58
CA ALA A 206 -7.85 -11.85 -11.94
C ALA A 206 -8.25 -10.78 -12.98
N ILE A 207 -9.51 -10.83 -13.43
CA ILE A 207 -10.10 -9.71 -14.17
C ILE A 207 -10.17 -8.51 -13.20
N PRO A 208 -9.45 -7.40 -13.42
CA PRO A 208 -9.47 -6.25 -12.52
C PRO A 208 -10.85 -5.56 -12.56
N ALA A 209 -11.24 -4.89 -11.46
CA ALA A 209 -12.47 -4.09 -11.42
C ALA A 209 -12.42 -3.00 -12.50
N PRO A 210 -13.56 -2.67 -13.13
CA PRO A 210 -13.56 -1.69 -14.21
C PRO A 210 -13.20 -0.31 -13.67
N SER A 211 -12.23 0.34 -14.32
CA SER A 211 -12.14 1.80 -14.32
C SER A 211 -13.43 2.35 -14.86
N ALA A 212 -13.61 3.63 -14.60
CA ALA A 212 -14.96 4.05 -14.49
C ALA A 212 -15.42 5.16 -15.39
N PRO A 213 -16.74 5.19 -15.62
CA PRO A 213 -17.25 5.83 -16.81
C PRO A 213 -17.22 7.34 -16.64
N VAL A 214 -16.59 8.01 -17.59
CA VAL A 214 -16.57 9.47 -17.66
C VAL A 214 -17.79 9.92 -18.43
N ILE A 215 -18.69 10.70 -17.82
CA ILE A 215 -19.83 11.29 -18.53
C ILE A 215 -19.31 12.31 -19.55
N ASN A 216 -19.66 12.10 -20.82
CA ASN A 216 -19.23 12.95 -21.91
C ASN A 216 -20.00 14.29 -21.91
N PRO A 217 -19.39 15.39 -22.37
CA PRO A 217 -20.09 16.66 -22.56
C PRO A 217 -21.35 16.50 -23.42
N GLN A 218 -22.43 17.19 -23.05
CA GLN A 218 -23.70 17.12 -23.77
C GLN A 218 -23.56 17.63 -25.21
N MET A 219 -23.99 16.81 -26.17
CA MET A 219 -24.08 17.20 -27.58
C MET A 219 -25.22 18.21 -27.78
N SER A 220 -25.05 19.14 -28.73
CA SER A 220 -26.12 20.05 -29.17
C SER A 220 -27.38 19.24 -29.55
N ASN A 221 -28.57 19.66 -29.08
CA ASN A 221 -29.87 18.96 -29.26
C ASN A 221 -30.04 17.60 -28.53
N SER A 222 -29.19 17.28 -27.54
CA SER A 222 -29.30 16.03 -26.75
C SER A 222 -30.30 16.08 -25.59
N ALA A 223 -30.94 17.23 -25.36
CA ALA A 223 -31.92 17.45 -24.30
C ALA A 223 -33.24 17.99 -24.86
N THR A 224 -34.36 17.51 -24.33
CA THR A 224 -35.70 18.08 -24.53
C THR A 224 -36.21 18.70 -23.21
N GLN A 225 -37.43 19.23 -23.19
CA GLN A 225 -38.04 19.76 -21.97
C GLN A 225 -38.24 18.70 -20.87
N THR A 226 -38.27 17.42 -21.22
CA THR A 226 -38.59 16.31 -20.29
C THR A 226 -37.68 15.09 -20.46
N SER A 227 -36.64 15.18 -21.29
CA SER A 227 -35.72 14.07 -21.50
C SER A 227 -34.28 14.53 -21.73
N LEU A 228 -33.33 13.70 -21.33
CA LEU A 228 -31.90 13.98 -21.41
C LEU A 228 -31.17 12.72 -21.89
N ARG A 229 -30.43 12.83 -23.01
CA ARG A 229 -29.51 11.77 -23.41
C ARG A 229 -28.17 11.97 -22.73
N VAL A 230 -27.75 10.96 -21.98
CA VAL A 230 -26.48 10.91 -21.26
C VAL A 230 -25.60 9.88 -21.95
N CYS A 231 -24.38 10.26 -22.29
CA CYS A 231 -23.38 9.36 -22.88
C CYS A 231 -22.15 9.37 -21.97
N TRP A 232 -21.44 8.25 -21.90
CA TRP A 232 -20.20 8.12 -21.15
C TRP A 232 -19.16 7.33 -21.94
N SER A 233 -17.90 7.47 -21.55
CA SER A 233 -16.76 6.76 -22.11
C SER A 233 -16.02 6.03 -20.98
N LEU A 234 -15.38 4.90 -21.32
CA LEU A 234 -14.47 4.23 -20.39
C LEU A 234 -13.07 4.81 -20.53
N PHE A 235 -12.35 4.89 -19.42
CA PHE A 235 -10.96 5.33 -19.41
C PHE A 235 -9.98 4.19 -19.78
N SER A 236 -10.41 2.93 -19.69
CA SER A 236 -9.64 1.74 -20.04
C SER A 236 -10.50 0.64 -20.68
N ASP A 237 -9.85 -0.40 -21.20
CA ASP A 237 -10.46 -1.58 -21.85
C ASP A 237 -11.07 -2.55 -20.83
N ASP A 238 -11.86 -2.03 -19.90
CA ASP A 238 -12.43 -2.87 -18.85
C ASP A 238 -13.53 -3.75 -19.41
N THR A 239 -13.55 -4.99 -18.92
CA THR A 239 -14.63 -5.94 -19.23
C THR A 239 -15.87 -5.57 -18.40
N VAL A 240 -16.69 -4.65 -18.91
CA VAL A 240 -17.93 -4.21 -18.24
C VAL A 240 -19.12 -5.07 -18.66
N GLU A 241 -19.85 -5.60 -17.68
CA GLU A 241 -21.04 -6.43 -17.93
C GLU A 241 -22.31 -5.58 -18.04
N TYR A 242 -22.41 -4.52 -17.23
CA TYR A 242 -23.48 -3.52 -17.28
C TYR A 242 -23.05 -2.21 -16.62
N TYR A 243 -23.83 -1.17 -16.86
CA TYR A 243 -23.74 0.14 -16.23
C TYR A 243 -25.01 0.45 -15.43
N ASP A 244 -24.87 1.12 -14.29
CA ASP A 244 -25.99 1.75 -13.60
C ASP A 244 -25.85 3.28 -13.70
N LEU A 245 -26.79 3.94 -14.38
CA LEU A 245 -26.92 5.39 -14.41
C LEU A 245 -27.82 5.83 -13.26
N TYR A 246 -27.32 6.74 -12.44
CA TYR A 246 -28.04 7.34 -11.33
C TYR A 246 -28.34 8.81 -11.65
N TYR A 247 -29.52 9.27 -11.26
CA TYR A 247 -29.86 10.68 -11.32
C TYR A 247 -30.80 11.11 -10.20
N ARG A 248 -30.67 12.36 -9.76
CA ARG A 248 -31.56 12.98 -8.76
C ARG A 248 -31.74 14.48 -9.01
N PRO A 249 -32.90 15.08 -8.65
CA PRO A 249 -33.09 16.52 -8.75
C PRO A 249 -32.27 17.26 -7.67
N VAL A 250 -31.69 18.40 -8.05
CA VAL A 250 -30.98 19.32 -7.16
C VAL A 250 -32.01 20.33 -6.63
N LEU A 251 -32.29 20.29 -5.33
CA LEU A 251 -33.21 21.23 -4.67
C LEU A 251 -32.42 22.49 -4.24
N GLU A 252 -32.65 23.62 -4.90
CA GLU A 252 -32.27 24.93 -4.38
C GLU A 252 -33.30 25.37 -3.33
N ASP A 253 -32.85 25.50 -2.08
CA ASP A 253 -33.56 26.05 -0.91
C ASP A 253 -34.86 25.34 -0.43
N THR A 254 -34.71 24.45 0.55
CA THR A 254 -35.79 24.14 1.51
C THR A 254 -35.28 24.21 2.95
N PRO A 255 -35.96 24.94 3.86
CA PRO A 255 -35.60 24.99 5.28
C PRO A 255 -35.84 23.62 5.93
N ALA A 256 -35.04 23.34 6.95
CA ALA A 256 -35.02 22.10 7.73
C ALA A 256 -36.38 21.78 8.37
N ASP A 257 -37.26 21.11 7.63
CA ASP A 257 -38.31 20.27 8.19
C ASP A 257 -38.79 19.27 7.12
N GLY A 258 -38.62 17.97 7.39
CA GLY A 258 -39.17 16.89 6.55
C GLY A 258 -38.15 15.92 5.98
N PHE A 259 -37.98 14.81 6.70
CA PHE A 259 -37.53 13.48 6.28
C PHE A 259 -37.38 13.19 4.77
N CYS A 260 -36.28 12.49 4.46
CA CYS A 260 -35.92 11.75 3.24
C CYS A 260 -34.88 12.46 2.36
N ALA A 261 -33.70 11.84 2.22
CA ALA A 261 -32.74 12.19 1.19
C ALA A 261 -33.43 12.13 -0.19
N PRO A 262 -33.11 13.04 -1.14
CA PRO A 262 -33.75 13.05 -2.44
C PRO A 262 -33.66 11.67 -3.10
N HIS A 263 -34.80 11.15 -3.58
CA HIS A 263 -34.89 9.81 -4.12
C HIS A 263 -34.00 9.69 -5.37
N VAL A 264 -32.92 8.92 -5.24
CA VAL A 264 -32.02 8.60 -6.37
C VAL A 264 -32.72 7.58 -7.25
N THR A 265 -32.86 7.92 -8.53
CA THR A 265 -33.42 7.00 -9.52
C THR A 265 -32.27 6.32 -10.26
N THR A 266 -32.36 5.01 -10.44
CA THR A 266 -31.32 4.19 -11.08
C THR A 266 -31.85 3.54 -12.35
N VAL A 267 -31.08 3.58 -13.42
CA VAL A 267 -31.39 2.97 -14.71
C VAL A 267 -30.21 2.08 -15.13
N LYS A 268 -30.48 0.79 -15.25
CA LYS A 268 -29.49 -0.22 -15.63
C LYS A 268 -29.44 -0.37 -17.14
N VAL A 269 -28.27 -0.21 -17.74
CA VAL A 269 -28.06 -0.30 -19.20
C VAL A 269 -26.79 -1.09 -19.54
N LYS A 270 -26.71 -1.64 -20.74
CA LYS A 270 -25.51 -2.34 -21.24
C LYS A 270 -24.66 -1.49 -22.17
N GLU A 271 -25.23 -0.40 -22.66
CA GLU A 271 -24.62 0.50 -23.63
C GLU A 271 -23.97 1.68 -22.90
N THR A 272 -23.01 2.34 -23.55
CA THR A 272 -22.32 3.54 -23.01
C THR A 272 -23.17 4.82 -23.09
N HIS A 273 -24.48 4.68 -23.20
CA HIS A 273 -25.42 5.79 -23.25
C HIS A 273 -26.80 5.38 -22.73
N CYS A 274 -27.56 6.35 -22.23
CA CYS A 274 -28.93 6.17 -21.79
C CYS A 274 -29.74 7.45 -22.01
N THR A 275 -31.02 7.33 -22.33
CA THR A 275 -31.94 8.47 -22.39
C THR A 275 -32.83 8.45 -21.16
N VAL A 276 -32.65 9.43 -20.28
CA VAL A 276 -33.51 9.65 -19.13
C VAL A 276 -34.76 10.39 -19.60
N THR A 277 -35.93 9.95 -19.17
CA THR A 277 -37.24 10.53 -19.53
C THR A 277 -37.99 10.92 -18.26
N ASP A 278 -39.08 11.68 -18.39
CA ASP A 278 -39.89 12.19 -17.28
C ASP A 278 -39.16 13.16 -16.33
N LEU A 279 -38.19 13.92 -16.86
CA LEU A 279 -37.52 14.98 -16.12
C LEU A 279 -38.43 16.22 -15.99
N LEU A 280 -38.34 16.89 -14.85
CA LEU A 280 -39.08 18.12 -14.57
C LEU A 280 -38.51 19.28 -15.41
N PRO A 281 -39.36 20.05 -16.12
CA PRO A 281 -38.91 21.23 -16.85
C PRO A 281 -38.27 22.26 -15.90
N ASN A 282 -37.15 22.84 -16.30
CA ASN A 282 -36.38 23.86 -15.55
C ASN A 282 -35.84 23.39 -14.18
N ALA A 283 -35.74 22.09 -13.93
CA ALA A 283 -35.08 21.56 -12.74
C ALA A 283 -33.62 21.15 -13.06
N GLN A 284 -32.72 21.35 -12.11
CA GLN A 284 -31.35 20.84 -12.20
C GLN A 284 -31.30 19.39 -11.72
N TYR A 285 -30.49 18.57 -12.38
CA TYR A 285 -30.29 17.17 -12.02
C TYR A 285 -28.80 16.88 -11.89
N GLU A 286 -28.45 16.10 -10.88
CA GLU A 286 -27.13 15.51 -10.71
C GLU A 286 -27.17 14.08 -11.27
N LEU A 287 -26.18 13.69 -12.08
CA LEU A 287 -26.10 12.38 -12.73
C LEU A 287 -24.70 11.77 -12.54
N TRP A 288 -24.63 10.46 -12.32
CA TRP A 288 -23.38 9.69 -12.29
C TRP A 288 -23.61 8.27 -12.79
N VAL A 289 -22.57 7.60 -13.30
CA VAL A 289 -22.66 6.26 -13.91
C VAL A 289 -21.65 5.34 -13.25
N THR A 290 -22.05 4.11 -12.94
CA THR A 290 -21.14 3.07 -12.43
C THR A 290 -20.97 1.96 -13.46
N ALA A 291 -19.77 1.37 -13.55
CA ALA A 291 -19.50 0.18 -14.36
C ALA A 291 -19.30 -1.04 -13.44
N THR A 292 -19.79 -2.22 -13.83
CA THR A 292 -19.68 -3.43 -13.00
C THR A 292 -19.23 -4.64 -13.82
N ASN A 293 -18.35 -5.47 -13.23
CA ASN A 293 -17.92 -6.76 -13.78
C ASN A 293 -17.96 -7.87 -12.70
N THR A 294 -17.51 -9.08 -13.05
CA THR A 294 -17.56 -10.28 -12.18
C THR A 294 -16.75 -10.19 -10.89
N THR A 295 -15.84 -9.23 -10.74
CA THR A 295 -14.95 -9.11 -9.56
C THR A 295 -15.34 -8.01 -8.58
N GLY A 296 -16.25 -7.08 -8.94
CA GLY A 296 -16.66 -5.99 -8.05
C GLY A 296 -15.49 -5.07 -7.64
N ILE A 297 -15.77 -4.07 -6.81
CA ILE A 297 -14.76 -3.13 -6.30
C ILE A 297 -14.27 -3.64 -4.93
N SER A 298 -12.98 -3.94 -4.81
CA SER A 298 -12.39 -4.41 -3.54
C SER A 298 -12.54 -3.36 -2.42
N PRO A 299 -12.93 -3.75 -1.20
CA PRO A 299 -13.13 -2.83 -0.08
C PRO A 299 -11.80 -2.26 0.45
N ALA A 300 -11.87 -1.06 1.04
CA ALA A 300 -10.75 -0.48 1.80
C ALA A 300 -10.51 -1.27 3.09
N MET A 301 -9.25 -1.40 3.52
CA MET A 301 -8.90 -2.13 4.76
C MET A 301 -8.40 -1.16 5.83
N ILE A 302 -9.18 -0.92 6.88
CA ILE A 302 -8.78 -0.04 7.98
C ILE A 302 -7.62 -0.66 8.76
N LYS A 303 -6.58 0.14 8.98
CA LYS A 303 -5.44 -0.24 9.82
C LYS A 303 -5.68 0.18 11.25
N GLN A 304 -6.21 -0.74 12.05
CA GLN A 304 -6.54 -0.45 13.46
C GLN A 304 -5.33 0.07 14.26
N ARG A 305 -4.13 -0.48 14.02
CA ARG A 305 -2.88 -0.07 14.69
C ARG A 305 -2.30 1.26 14.24
N GLU A 306 -2.85 1.86 13.19
CA GLU A 306 -2.46 3.18 12.70
C GLU A 306 -3.56 4.24 12.94
N CYS A 307 -4.62 3.88 13.67
CA CYS A 307 -5.68 4.82 14.04
C CYS A 307 -5.36 5.46 15.39
N THR A 308 -5.51 6.79 15.46
CA THR A 308 -5.16 7.58 16.64
C THR A 308 -6.31 8.52 16.97
N SER A 309 -6.49 8.87 18.24
CA SER A 309 -7.59 9.72 18.65
C SER A 309 -7.25 10.61 19.85
N CYS A 310 -8.04 11.65 20.02
CA CYS A 310 -8.08 12.50 21.19
C CYS A 310 -9.56 12.78 21.54
N PRO A 311 -9.82 13.49 22.66
CA PRO A 311 -11.20 13.81 23.04
C PRO A 311 -12.02 14.52 21.96
N ASP A 312 -11.39 15.27 21.07
CA ASP A 312 -12.11 16.11 20.10
C ASP A 312 -12.00 15.63 18.64
N ALA A 313 -11.20 14.60 18.37
CA ALA A 313 -10.93 14.15 17.01
C ALA A 313 -10.35 12.73 16.93
N ALA A 314 -10.44 12.13 15.75
CA ALA A 314 -9.76 10.88 15.42
C ALA A 314 -9.12 10.95 14.03
N LEU A 315 -7.93 10.38 13.88
CA LEU A 315 -7.27 10.17 12.61
C LEU A 315 -7.37 8.69 12.27
N ILE A 316 -8.12 8.39 11.20
CA ILE A 316 -8.35 7.04 10.71
C ILE A 316 -7.46 6.83 9.50
N ARG A 317 -6.71 5.72 9.47
CA ARG A 317 -5.83 5.33 8.36
C ARG A 317 -6.21 3.95 7.85
N TRP A 318 -6.07 3.76 6.55
CA TRP A 318 -6.42 2.50 5.88
C TRP A 318 -5.45 2.22 4.74
N GLU A 319 -5.56 1.02 4.17
CA GLU A 319 -4.87 0.66 2.93
C GLU A 319 -5.88 0.51 1.79
N SER A 320 -5.48 0.98 0.61
CA SER A 320 -6.14 0.63 -0.63
C SER A 320 -5.73 -0.79 -0.99
N GLY A 321 -6.60 -1.77 -0.74
CA GLY A 321 -6.30 -3.19 -0.98
C GLY A 321 -6.13 -3.58 -2.46
N ASN A 322 -5.96 -2.62 -3.38
CA ASN A 322 -5.79 -2.85 -4.81
C ASN A 322 -4.92 -1.76 -5.48
N THR A 323 -4.27 -2.12 -6.59
CA THR A 323 -3.45 -1.23 -7.44
C THR A 323 -4.26 -0.34 -8.39
N ASN A 324 -5.59 -0.50 -8.41
CA ASN A 324 -6.48 0.32 -9.24
C ASN A 324 -6.55 1.77 -8.75
N PRO A 325 -6.75 2.75 -9.67
CA PRO A 325 -6.92 4.14 -9.29
C PRO A 325 -8.24 4.32 -8.51
N VAL A 326 -8.10 4.63 -7.22
CA VAL A 326 -9.21 5.07 -6.37
C VAL A 326 -9.26 6.60 -6.45
N ASP A 327 -10.40 7.15 -6.86
CA ASP A 327 -10.56 8.61 -6.97
C ASP A 327 -10.71 9.26 -5.59
N SER A 328 -11.44 8.60 -4.68
CA SER A 328 -11.61 9.05 -3.31
C SER A 328 -12.12 7.96 -2.39
N TYR A 329 -12.23 8.25 -1.11
CA TYR A 329 -12.86 7.40 -0.11
C TYR A 329 -14.06 8.10 0.51
N THR A 330 -15.05 7.32 0.92
CA THR A 330 -16.11 7.77 1.80
C THR A 330 -15.92 7.12 3.17
N VAL A 331 -15.82 7.96 4.20
CA VAL A 331 -15.77 7.54 5.60
C VAL A 331 -17.15 7.71 6.20
N GLU A 332 -17.74 6.63 6.68
CA GLU A 332 -19.03 6.64 7.36
C GLU A 332 -18.83 6.41 8.85
N LEU A 333 -19.43 7.26 9.67
CA LEU A 333 -19.35 7.19 11.13
C LEU A 333 -20.75 7.18 11.74
N SER A 334 -20.92 6.37 12.78
CA SER A 334 -22.14 6.34 13.57
C SER A 334 -21.80 6.39 15.05
N GLU A 335 -22.45 7.30 15.77
CA GLU A 335 -22.37 7.35 17.23
C GLU A 335 -23.06 6.12 17.85
N MET A 336 -22.46 5.54 18.88
CA MET A 336 -23.09 4.51 19.69
C MET A 336 -23.72 5.14 20.92
N ASP A 337 -24.97 4.76 21.18
CA ASP A 337 -25.69 5.18 22.37
C ASP A 337 -25.15 4.44 23.61
N THR A 338 -25.46 4.93 24.81
CA THR A 338 -24.93 4.36 26.08
C THR A 338 -25.30 2.89 26.29
N ASP A 339 -26.36 2.43 25.63
CA ASP A 339 -26.88 1.06 25.70
C ASP A 339 -26.22 0.11 24.68
N GLY A 340 -25.22 0.59 23.92
CA GLY A 340 -24.51 -0.17 22.89
C GLY A 340 -25.29 -0.31 21.58
N THR A 341 -26.46 0.31 21.48
CA THR A 341 -27.23 0.42 20.23
C THR A 341 -26.64 1.51 19.34
N GLN A 342 -26.39 1.17 18.08
CA GLN A 342 -25.93 2.11 17.06
C GLN A 342 -27.02 3.16 16.83
N SER A 343 -26.64 4.44 16.83
CA SER A 343 -27.54 5.53 16.43
C SER A 343 -28.04 5.28 15.00
N THR A 344 -29.30 5.59 14.76
CA THR A 344 -29.88 5.53 13.41
C THR A 344 -29.30 6.59 12.47
N VAL A 345 -28.60 7.59 13.01
CA VAL A 345 -27.98 8.67 12.25
C VAL A 345 -26.53 8.30 11.96
N THR A 346 -26.24 8.04 10.69
CA THR A 346 -24.90 7.90 10.13
C THR A 346 -24.48 9.19 9.46
N GLU A 347 -23.31 9.70 9.84
CA GLU A 347 -22.65 10.81 9.14
C GLU A 347 -21.66 10.25 8.11
N SER A 348 -21.46 10.97 7.01
CA SER A 348 -20.57 10.54 5.93
C SER A 348 -19.67 11.67 5.47
N ILE A 349 -18.35 11.43 5.48
CA ILE A 349 -17.34 12.30 4.90
C ILE A 349 -16.98 11.71 3.53
N VAL A 350 -17.34 12.42 2.47
CA VAL A 350 -17.13 11.99 1.08
C VAL A 350 -15.90 12.67 0.47
N ALA A 351 -15.45 12.14 -0.67
CA ALA A 351 -14.37 12.72 -1.46
C ALA A 351 -13.02 12.84 -0.72
N VAL A 352 -12.68 11.91 0.18
CA VAL A 352 -11.37 11.88 0.83
C VAL A 352 -10.31 11.38 -0.17
N PRO A 353 -9.33 12.21 -0.58
CA PRO A 353 -8.41 11.85 -1.68
C PRO A 353 -7.25 10.96 -1.24
N THR A 354 -7.09 10.74 0.07
CA THR A 354 -5.95 10.04 0.67
C THR A 354 -6.41 8.85 1.49
N CYS A 355 -5.51 7.89 1.77
CA CYS A 355 -5.79 6.74 2.64
C CYS A 355 -5.81 7.08 4.15
N GLN A 356 -6.13 8.33 4.47
CA GLN A 356 -6.24 8.83 5.84
C GLN A 356 -7.29 9.95 5.91
N CYS A 357 -8.00 10.04 7.02
CA CYS A 357 -8.98 11.10 7.28
C CYS A 357 -8.94 11.53 8.75
N LEU A 358 -8.78 12.85 8.95
CA LEU A 358 -8.95 13.48 10.25
C LEU A 358 -10.41 13.89 10.43
N ILE A 359 -11.03 13.38 11.49
CA ILE A 359 -12.46 13.51 11.78
C ILE A 359 -12.60 14.26 13.10
N GLN A 360 -13.40 15.32 13.13
CA GLN A 360 -13.80 15.98 14.37
C GLN A 360 -14.93 15.19 15.04
N LEU A 361 -14.79 14.92 16.33
CA LEU A 361 -15.69 14.08 17.09
C LEU A 361 -16.08 14.79 18.40
N LEU A 362 -17.21 14.40 18.98
CA LEU A 362 -17.60 14.90 20.29
C LEU A 362 -16.88 14.12 21.39
N SER A 363 -16.45 14.84 22.42
CA SER A 363 -15.77 14.25 23.58
C SER A 363 -16.66 13.32 24.40
N GLY A 364 -16.07 12.25 24.94
CA GLY A 364 -16.74 11.28 25.81
C GLY A 364 -17.73 10.36 25.08
N ARG A 365 -17.62 10.24 23.75
CA ARG A 365 -18.49 9.42 22.90
C ARG A 365 -17.77 8.21 22.32
N ARG A 366 -18.55 7.28 21.78
CA ARG A 366 -18.04 6.10 21.06
C ARG A 366 -18.58 6.11 19.64
N TYR A 367 -17.70 5.87 18.68
CA TYR A 367 -18.02 5.89 17.26
C TYR A 367 -17.63 4.56 16.63
N LEU A 368 -18.50 4.10 15.73
CA LEU A 368 -18.20 3.04 14.78
C LEU A 368 -17.89 3.68 13.43
N ILE A 369 -16.71 3.41 12.88
CA ILE A 369 -16.24 4.05 11.64
C ILE A 369 -15.94 2.97 10.62
N SER A 370 -16.42 3.16 9.40
CA SER A 370 -16.14 2.29 8.25
C SER A 370 -15.74 3.12 7.04
N VAL A 371 -14.92 2.57 6.17
CA VAL A 371 -14.42 3.25 4.97
C VAL A 371 -14.79 2.42 3.74
N ARG A 372 -15.17 3.10 2.67
CA ARG A 372 -15.31 2.48 1.35
C ARG A 372 -14.55 3.29 0.32
N ALA A 373 -13.94 2.61 -0.64
CA ALA A 373 -13.34 3.24 -1.80
C ALA A 373 -14.45 3.72 -2.73
N VAL A 374 -14.22 4.85 -3.38
CA VAL A 374 -15.10 5.41 -4.41
C VAL A 374 -14.22 5.74 -5.59
N ASN A 375 -14.45 5.06 -6.70
CA ASN A 375 -13.98 5.54 -7.98
C ASN A 375 -15.17 6.09 -8.76
N VAL A 376 -14.91 6.56 -9.97
CA VAL A 376 -15.90 6.97 -10.95
C VAL A 376 -16.98 5.88 -11.17
N GLY A 377 -16.73 4.64 -10.74
CA GLY A 377 -17.49 3.41 -10.98
C GLY A 377 -18.36 3.03 -9.81
N GLY A 378 -18.43 3.90 -8.82
CA GLY A 378 -19.26 3.74 -7.65
C GLY A 378 -18.48 3.32 -6.41
N PRO A 379 -19.21 3.14 -5.29
CA PRO A 379 -18.60 2.77 -4.04
C PRO A 379 -18.30 1.26 -3.98
N SER A 380 -17.17 0.92 -3.36
CA SER A 380 -16.88 -0.44 -2.90
C SER A 380 -17.81 -0.87 -1.76
N ASP A 381 -17.72 -2.15 -1.40
CA ASP A 381 -18.18 -2.61 -0.10
C ASP A 381 -17.47 -1.85 1.03
N LYS A 382 -18.14 -1.75 2.19
CA LYS A 382 -17.56 -1.12 3.38
C LYS A 382 -16.47 -2.01 3.97
N SER A 383 -15.46 -1.39 4.52
CA SER A 383 -14.47 -2.06 5.37
C SER A 383 -15.14 -2.69 6.59
N ASP A 384 -14.41 -3.62 7.22
CA ASP A 384 -14.69 -3.96 8.61
C ASP A 384 -14.64 -2.67 9.46
N PRO A 385 -15.61 -2.45 10.36
CA PRO A 385 -15.66 -1.22 11.12
C PRO A 385 -14.62 -1.21 12.25
N VAL A 386 -14.14 -0.01 12.58
CA VAL A 386 -13.29 0.25 13.75
C VAL A 386 -14.06 1.00 14.83
N TYR A 387 -13.74 0.69 16.08
CA TYR A 387 -14.29 1.36 17.25
C TYR A 387 -13.34 2.45 17.73
N ILE A 388 -13.86 3.66 17.90
CA ILE A 388 -13.12 4.80 18.45
C ILE A 388 -13.84 5.33 19.68
N SER A 389 -13.10 5.54 20.77
CA SER A 389 -13.59 6.17 22.00
C SER A 389 -12.89 7.50 22.20
N THR A 390 -13.66 8.58 22.31
CA THR A 390 -13.14 9.95 22.53
C THR A 390 -13.06 10.31 24.02
N SER A 391 -12.78 9.31 24.86
CA SER A 391 -12.60 9.49 26.32
C SER A 391 -11.23 10.04 26.69
N GLY A 392 -10.22 9.86 25.82
CA GLY A 392 -8.84 10.22 26.12
C GLY A 392 -7.99 10.27 24.86
N THR A 393 -6.70 10.58 25.02
CA THR A 393 -5.75 10.52 23.91
C THR A 393 -5.29 9.08 23.70
N PHE A 394 -5.35 8.57 22.48
CA PHE A 394 -4.95 7.23 22.10
C PHE A 394 -4.00 7.26 20.91
N PHE A 395 -2.86 6.58 21.05
CA PHE A 395 -1.80 6.50 20.04
C PHE A 395 -0.95 5.25 20.23
N TYR A 396 -0.35 4.75 19.15
CA TYR A 396 0.64 3.68 19.20
C TYR A 396 2.06 4.25 19.11
N PHE A 397 3.06 3.42 19.41
CA PHE A 397 4.44 3.75 19.07
C PHE A 397 4.68 3.66 17.55
N LEU A 398 5.52 4.56 17.04
CA LEU A 398 6.01 4.56 15.67
C LEU A 398 7.23 3.64 15.59
N GLU A 399 7.00 2.37 15.24
CA GLU A 399 8.01 1.31 15.22
C GLU A 399 9.21 1.65 14.31
N GLU A 400 8.96 2.36 13.21
CA GLU A 400 9.99 2.83 12.29
C GLU A 400 10.96 3.85 12.93
N THR A 401 10.53 4.55 13.98
CA THR A 401 11.39 5.51 14.69
C THR A 401 12.21 4.86 15.82
N ALA A 402 11.93 3.60 16.14
CA ALA A 402 12.51 2.91 17.28
C ALA A 402 14.02 2.70 17.09
N HIS A 403 14.78 2.98 18.15
CA HIS A 403 16.17 2.55 18.21
C HIS A 403 16.22 1.00 18.14
N PRO A 404 17.16 0.40 17.37
CA PRO A 404 17.20 -1.06 17.18
C PRO A 404 17.20 -1.89 18.47
N CYS A 405 17.85 -1.39 19.53
CA CYS A 405 17.88 -2.02 20.86
C CYS A 405 16.55 -2.05 21.63
N LEU A 406 15.50 -1.41 21.13
CA LEU A 406 14.17 -1.47 21.71
C LEU A 406 13.37 -2.59 21.05
N SER A 407 12.65 -3.35 21.87
CA SER A 407 11.56 -4.20 21.40
C SER A 407 10.23 -3.68 21.94
N ILE A 408 9.17 -3.88 21.16
CA ILE A 408 7.81 -3.44 21.48
C ILE A 408 6.98 -4.67 21.82
N SER A 409 6.12 -4.57 22.85
CA SER A 409 5.15 -5.61 23.19
C SER A 409 4.14 -5.86 22.08
N GLU A 410 3.49 -7.03 22.11
CA GLU A 410 2.47 -7.39 21.12
C GLU A 410 1.29 -6.40 21.09
N ASP A 411 0.92 -5.80 22.23
CA ASP A 411 -0.13 -4.79 22.34
C ASP A 411 0.27 -3.40 21.81
N GLY A 412 1.57 -3.16 21.57
CA GLY A 412 2.09 -1.91 21.04
C GLY A 412 2.25 -0.77 22.06
N PHE A 413 2.15 -1.04 23.37
CA PHE A 413 2.17 0.00 24.42
C PHE A 413 3.31 -0.11 25.44
N THR A 414 4.10 -1.18 25.38
CA THR A 414 5.28 -1.37 26.23
C THR A 414 6.54 -1.45 25.39
N ILE A 415 7.58 -0.74 25.81
CA ILE A 415 8.93 -0.90 25.26
C ILE A 415 9.85 -1.60 26.25
N PHE A 416 10.74 -2.42 25.73
CA PHE A 416 11.77 -3.12 26.49
C PHE A 416 13.15 -2.78 25.94
N TYR A 417 14.10 -2.53 26.83
CA TYR A 417 15.52 -2.46 26.51
C TYR A 417 16.22 -3.64 27.21
N GLY A 418 16.72 -4.58 26.40
CA GLY A 418 17.42 -5.78 26.88
C GLY A 418 18.94 -5.59 26.99
N ASP A 419 19.59 -6.50 27.74
CA ASP A 419 21.05 -6.55 27.94
C ASP A 419 21.84 -7.16 26.75
N GLU A 420 21.15 -7.64 25.70
CA GLU A 420 21.80 -8.37 24.61
C GLU A 420 22.39 -7.42 23.54
N GLU A 421 23.65 -7.66 23.17
CA GLU A 421 24.30 -6.97 22.05
C GLU A 421 23.65 -7.41 20.72
N LEU A 422 22.99 -6.47 20.04
CA LEU A 422 22.39 -6.75 18.74
C LEU A 422 23.45 -7.06 17.67
N PRO A 423 23.17 -7.99 16.75
CA PRO A 423 24.05 -8.27 15.62
C PRO A 423 24.21 -7.04 14.71
N ILE A 424 25.40 -6.88 14.14
CA ILE A 424 25.80 -5.72 13.29
C ILE A 424 24.82 -5.49 12.13
N SER A 425 24.13 -6.53 11.65
CA SER A 425 23.12 -6.45 10.58
C SER A 425 21.83 -5.72 10.97
N ALA A 426 21.52 -5.60 12.27
CA ALA A 426 20.40 -4.80 12.78
C ALA A 426 20.71 -3.29 12.82
N MET A 427 21.95 -2.90 12.49
CA MET A 427 22.37 -1.50 12.35
C MET A 427 22.26 -1.00 10.91
N ALA A 428 21.32 -1.55 10.12
CA ALA A 428 20.94 -0.95 8.85
C ALA A 428 20.21 0.37 9.17
N LEU A 429 20.96 1.47 9.09
CA LEU A 429 20.50 2.81 9.40
C LEU A 429 19.42 3.22 8.39
N ASP A 430 18.15 3.18 8.80
CA ASP A 430 17.16 4.08 8.23
C ASP A 430 17.38 5.47 8.84
N ASP A 431 17.29 6.53 8.03
CA ASP A 431 17.53 7.91 8.47
C ASP A 431 16.49 8.37 9.51
N SER A 432 15.38 7.64 9.65
CA SER A 432 14.25 7.88 10.56
C SER A 432 14.50 7.42 12.00
N ALA A 433 15.39 6.45 12.22
CA ALA A 433 15.58 5.78 13.51
C ALA A 433 16.60 6.51 14.41
N PHE A 434 16.40 6.45 15.74
CA PHE A 434 17.39 6.97 16.67
C PHE A 434 18.65 6.10 16.70
N THR A 435 19.83 6.75 16.73
CA THR A 435 21.13 6.07 16.69
C THR A 435 21.95 6.22 17.96
N ARG A 436 21.69 7.27 18.74
CA ARG A 436 22.44 7.59 19.97
C ARG A 436 21.59 7.52 21.23
N CYS A 437 20.34 7.96 21.14
CA CYS A 437 19.35 7.83 22.19
C CYS A 437 18.61 6.51 21.96
N VAL A 438 18.54 5.62 22.95
CA VAL A 438 17.71 4.41 22.84
C VAL A 438 16.26 4.83 23.04
N ALA A 439 15.64 5.33 21.97
CA ALA A 439 14.39 6.09 22.00
C ALA A 439 13.41 5.68 20.89
N ILE A 440 12.16 6.09 21.06
CA ILE A 440 11.04 5.87 20.14
C ILE A 440 10.06 7.04 20.23
N LEU A 441 9.33 7.32 19.13
CA LEU A 441 8.24 8.30 19.11
C LEU A 441 6.86 7.62 19.13
N GLY A 442 5.84 8.37 19.52
CA GLY A 442 4.43 7.98 19.44
C GLY A 442 3.69 8.70 18.31
N ASP A 443 2.71 8.03 17.72
CA ASP A 443 1.87 8.54 16.64
C ASP A 443 0.74 9.41 17.19
N LEU A 444 1.05 10.62 17.68
CA LEU A 444 0.02 11.49 18.20
C LEU A 444 -0.77 12.16 17.06
N ILE A 445 -2.10 12.20 17.23
CA ILE A 445 -2.99 12.87 16.29
C ILE A 445 -2.57 14.35 16.08
N PRO A 446 -2.48 14.84 14.83
CA PRO A 446 -1.99 16.19 14.52
C PRO A 446 -3.09 17.25 14.73
N VAL A 447 -3.57 17.39 15.96
CA VAL A 447 -4.60 18.36 16.35
C VAL A 447 -4.05 19.24 17.48
N ARG A 448 -4.33 20.55 17.42
CA ARG A 448 -3.96 21.50 18.47
C ARG A 448 -4.97 21.48 19.61
N ALA A 449 -5.13 20.33 20.27
CA ALA A 449 -6.06 20.12 21.38
C ALA A 449 -5.34 19.90 22.72
N ARG A 450 -6.07 19.41 23.71
CA ARG A 450 -5.49 18.91 24.96
C ARG A 450 -5.24 17.42 24.85
N HIS A 451 -4.05 16.99 25.23
CA HIS A 451 -3.65 15.60 25.21
C HIS A 451 -3.13 15.18 26.58
N TYR A 452 -3.47 13.96 26.97
CA TYR A 452 -3.04 13.37 28.24
C TYR A 452 -2.76 11.89 28.08
N TRP A 453 -1.64 11.44 28.67
CA TRP A 453 -1.31 10.04 28.81
C TRP A 453 -0.49 9.83 30.08
N GLU A 454 -0.47 8.61 30.57
CA GLU A 454 0.31 8.21 31.74
C GLU A 454 1.42 7.24 31.34
N VAL A 455 2.53 7.29 32.07
CA VAL A 455 3.67 6.42 31.84
C VAL A 455 4.03 5.74 33.15
N GLU A 456 4.15 4.42 33.09
CA GLU A 456 4.61 3.57 34.18
C GLU A 456 5.96 2.97 33.82
N VAL A 457 6.89 3.00 34.77
CA VAL A 457 8.29 2.63 34.53
C VAL A 457 8.79 1.76 35.68
N ASP A 458 9.63 0.78 35.36
CA ASP A 458 10.22 -0.11 36.36
C ASP A 458 11.10 0.66 37.37
N GLU A 459 11.11 0.20 38.63
CA GLU A 459 11.75 0.87 39.79
C GLU A 459 13.28 1.11 39.60
N GLY A 460 13.93 0.34 38.74
CA GLY A 460 15.37 0.42 38.44
C GLY A 460 15.73 1.14 37.14
N THR A 461 14.76 1.64 36.39
CA THR A 461 14.96 2.10 35.03
C THR A 461 15.21 3.60 34.97
N GLU A 462 16.26 3.99 34.25
CA GLU A 462 16.59 5.35 33.86
C GLU A 462 15.91 5.64 32.53
N PHE A 463 15.21 6.77 32.44
CA PHE A 463 14.34 7.03 31.30
C PHE A 463 14.25 8.51 30.97
N ARG A 464 13.73 8.78 29.77
CA ARG A 464 13.29 10.10 29.32
C ARG A 464 11.89 10.00 28.77
N ILE A 465 11.01 10.90 29.21
CA ILE A 465 9.63 10.98 28.74
C ILE A 465 9.26 12.41 28.43
N GLY A 466 8.52 12.63 27.35
CA GLY A 466 8.08 13.97 26.98
C GLY A 466 7.54 14.04 25.57
N VAL A 467 7.86 15.14 24.89
CA VAL A 467 7.45 15.36 23.49
C VAL A 467 8.61 15.91 22.66
N ALA A 468 8.59 15.61 21.37
CA ALA A 468 9.55 16.12 20.40
C ALA A 468 8.85 16.47 19.08
N TYR A 469 9.46 17.33 18.27
CA TYR A 469 9.03 17.46 16.89
C TYR A 469 9.41 16.20 16.09
N GLU A 470 8.64 15.92 15.04
CA GLU A 470 8.88 14.80 14.11
C GLU A 470 10.29 14.85 13.49
N ASP A 471 10.79 16.06 13.20
CA ASP A 471 12.11 16.33 12.63
C ASP A 471 13.24 16.42 13.67
N THR A 472 13.01 15.97 14.90
CA THR A 472 14.03 16.02 15.95
C THR A 472 15.29 15.22 15.55
N GLU A 473 16.45 15.76 15.91
CA GLU A 473 17.74 15.12 15.61
C GLU A 473 17.85 13.71 16.21
N ARG A 474 18.02 12.71 15.35
CA ARG A 474 18.09 11.28 15.71
C ARG A 474 19.45 10.82 16.25
N SER A 475 20.49 11.63 16.04
CA SER A 475 21.88 11.43 16.51
C SER A 475 22.19 12.03 17.88
N SER A 476 21.22 12.65 18.54
CA SER A 476 21.38 13.31 19.84
C SER A 476 20.43 12.76 20.89
N TYR A 477 20.67 13.08 22.16
CA TYR A 477 19.78 12.70 23.25
C TYR A 477 18.59 13.65 23.35
N LEU A 478 17.41 13.11 23.68
CA LEU A 478 16.21 13.90 23.95
C LEU A 478 16.47 14.93 25.08
N GLY A 479 15.96 16.15 24.86
CA GLY A 479 16.10 17.31 25.75
C GLY A 479 17.39 18.11 25.58
N VAL A 480 18.39 17.61 24.83
CA VAL A 480 19.64 18.34 24.57
C VAL A 480 19.48 19.37 23.45
N ASN A 481 18.61 19.10 22.49
CA ASN A 481 18.33 19.98 21.36
C ASN A 481 17.11 20.90 21.64
N ALA A 482 16.85 21.82 20.70
CA ALA A 482 15.72 22.74 20.77
C ALA A 482 14.41 22.15 20.20
N SER A 483 14.42 20.90 19.74
CA SER A 483 13.28 20.20 19.13
C SER A 483 12.63 19.17 20.05
N SER A 484 13.08 19.06 21.31
CA SER A 484 12.52 18.12 22.28
C SER A 484 12.45 18.70 23.69
N TRP A 485 11.44 18.27 24.45
CA TRP A 485 11.15 18.63 25.84
C TRP A 485 10.86 17.37 26.62
N CYS A 486 11.67 17.04 27.61
CA CYS A 486 11.48 15.79 28.35
C CYS A 486 11.86 15.90 29.83
N MET A 487 11.18 15.11 30.65
CA MET A 487 11.62 14.74 31.97
C MET A 487 12.59 13.56 31.87
N ARG A 488 13.75 13.68 32.52
CA ARG A 488 14.76 12.62 32.63
C ARG A 488 14.86 12.14 34.06
N HIS A 489 14.89 10.82 34.24
CA HIS A 489 15.16 10.15 35.51
C HIS A 489 16.55 9.50 35.48
N ILE A 490 17.32 9.69 36.55
CA ILE A 490 18.65 9.08 36.74
C ILE A 490 18.70 8.46 38.14
N LEU A 491 19.14 7.21 38.22
CA LEU A 491 19.25 6.48 39.47
C LEU A 491 20.68 6.58 39.99
N SER A 492 20.88 7.38 41.05
CA SER A 492 22.15 7.40 41.77
C SER A 492 22.11 6.40 42.93
N SER A 493 23.28 5.95 43.38
CA SER A 493 23.46 4.98 44.48
C SER A 493 22.77 5.32 45.82
N SER A 494 22.26 6.55 45.98
CA SER A 494 21.58 7.03 47.19
C SER A 494 20.28 7.78 46.95
N ARG A 495 19.87 8.04 45.70
CA ARG A 495 18.66 8.81 45.39
C ARG A 495 18.24 8.73 43.92
N HIS A 496 16.95 8.94 43.69
CA HIS A 496 16.40 9.32 42.39
C HIS A 496 16.71 10.79 42.09
N LYS A 497 17.19 11.09 40.89
CA LYS A 497 17.38 12.45 40.38
C LYS A 497 16.49 12.66 39.17
N TYR A 498 15.88 13.85 39.08
CA TYR A 498 15.04 14.23 37.97
C TYR A 498 15.51 15.55 37.37
N GLU A 499 15.47 15.63 36.05
CA GLU A 499 15.81 16.81 35.27
C GLU A 499 14.68 17.08 34.27
N PHE A 500 14.41 18.35 33.97
CA PHE A 500 13.40 18.74 32.98
C PHE A 500 14.14 19.46 31.86
N LEU A 501 14.50 18.70 30.83
CA LEU A 501 15.45 19.07 29.80
C LEU A 501 14.77 19.69 28.58
N HIS A 502 15.28 20.85 28.16
CA HIS A 502 15.03 21.44 26.85
C HIS A 502 16.23 22.32 26.45
N ASN A 503 16.73 22.18 25.22
CA ASN A 503 17.88 22.93 24.72
C ASN A 503 19.12 22.82 25.64
N GLY A 504 19.31 21.64 26.24
CA GLY A 504 20.40 21.36 27.17
C GLY A 504 20.29 22.04 28.53
N TRP A 505 19.18 22.73 28.81
CA TRP A 505 18.92 23.41 30.07
C TRP A 505 17.90 22.63 30.91
N SER A 506 18.07 22.65 32.24
CA SER A 506 17.09 22.14 33.21
C SER A 506 16.96 23.12 34.38
N PRO A 507 15.74 23.32 34.91
CA PRO A 507 15.57 24.03 36.17
C PRO A 507 16.19 23.23 37.32
N ASP A 508 16.62 23.93 38.37
CA ASP A 508 17.02 23.30 39.63
C ASP A 508 15.78 22.96 40.44
N LEU A 509 15.30 21.73 40.27
CA LEU A 509 14.13 21.18 40.95
C LEU A 509 14.49 19.86 41.63
N ARG A 510 13.88 19.62 42.79
CA ARG A 510 14.02 18.36 43.52
C ARG A 510 12.67 17.71 43.75
N ILE A 511 12.50 16.51 43.18
CA ILE A 511 11.39 15.63 43.51
C ILE A 511 11.80 14.78 44.72
N THR A 512 10.99 14.81 45.77
CA THR A 512 11.28 14.12 47.05
C THR A 512 10.67 12.73 47.14
N VAL A 513 9.61 12.46 46.37
CA VAL A 513 8.94 11.16 46.31
C VAL A 513 8.98 10.67 44.87
N HIS A 514 9.55 9.49 44.63
CA HIS A 514 9.60 8.87 43.31
C HIS A 514 8.16 8.63 42.79
N PRO A 515 7.80 9.15 41.60
CA PRO A 515 6.53 8.84 40.98
C PRO A 515 6.58 7.45 40.35
N VAL A 516 5.73 6.54 40.82
CA VAL A 516 5.55 5.21 40.20
C VAL A 516 4.89 5.37 38.83
N ARG A 517 3.97 6.33 38.72
CA ARG A 517 3.31 6.69 37.47
C ARG A 517 3.37 8.19 37.22
N ILE A 518 3.73 8.55 35.99
CA ILE A 518 3.92 9.94 35.56
C ILE A 518 2.86 10.30 34.53
N GLY A 519 2.05 11.31 34.84
CA GLY A 519 1.09 11.90 33.91
C GLY A 519 1.77 12.98 33.08
N VAL A 520 1.52 12.96 31.77
CA VAL A 520 2.02 13.98 30.83
C VAL A 520 0.81 14.66 30.20
N ALA A 521 0.71 15.99 30.37
CA ALA A 521 -0.37 16.80 29.84
C ALA A 521 0.19 17.84 28.85
N LEU A 522 -0.31 17.80 27.62
CA LEU A 522 0.02 18.74 26.56
C LEU A 522 -1.21 19.61 26.29
N ASP A 523 -1.07 20.92 26.44
CA ASP A 523 -2.10 21.90 26.13
C ASP A 523 -1.56 22.88 25.08
N TYR A 524 -2.01 22.71 23.84
CA TYR A 524 -1.61 23.58 22.73
C TYR A 524 -2.19 24.99 22.85
N GLU A 525 -3.38 25.15 23.43
CA GLU A 525 -4.06 26.44 23.57
C GLU A 525 -3.29 27.34 24.55
N ARG A 526 -2.86 26.77 25.68
CA ARG A 526 -2.07 27.47 26.69
C ARG A 526 -0.57 27.46 26.39
N GLY A 527 -0.11 26.61 25.46
CA GLY A 527 1.30 26.44 25.16
C GLY A 527 2.08 25.83 26.32
N THR A 528 1.53 24.77 26.93
CA THR A 528 2.14 24.14 28.10
C THR A 528 2.33 22.64 27.93
N LEU A 529 3.46 22.14 28.42
CA LEU A 529 3.70 20.71 28.64
C LEU A 529 3.97 20.49 30.13
N SER A 530 3.09 19.77 30.80
CA SER A 530 3.11 19.59 32.26
C SER A 530 3.29 18.12 32.64
N PHE A 531 4.02 17.88 33.71
CA PHE A 531 4.32 16.55 34.26
C PHE A 531 3.74 16.43 35.68
N PHE A 532 3.19 15.27 36.00
CA PHE A 532 2.51 15.02 37.28
C PHE A 532 2.93 13.68 37.88
N ASN A 533 3.05 13.61 39.20
CA ASN A 533 3.01 12.36 39.94
C ASN A 533 1.54 11.97 40.13
N VAL A 534 1.09 10.93 39.43
CA VAL A 534 -0.32 10.51 39.39
C VAL A 534 -0.78 10.04 40.77
N ASN A 535 0.06 9.26 41.47
CA ASN A 535 -0.31 8.69 42.77
C ASN A 535 -0.50 9.74 43.87
N LEU A 536 0.18 10.88 43.75
CA LEU A 536 0.08 11.99 44.71
C LEU A 536 -0.76 13.15 44.18
N GLU A 537 -1.30 13.05 42.97
CA GLU A 537 -1.98 14.15 42.26
C GLU A 537 -1.15 15.44 42.27
N GLN A 538 0.17 15.28 42.18
CA GLN A 538 1.13 16.34 42.42
C GLN A 538 1.74 16.83 41.12
N HIS A 539 1.60 18.12 40.84
CA HIS A 539 2.35 18.79 39.77
C HIS A 539 3.87 18.74 40.03
N LEU A 540 4.62 18.33 39.00
CA LEU A 540 6.09 18.23 39.06
C LEU A 540 6.74 19.42 38.37
N HIS A 541 6.40 19.66 37.10
CA HIS A 541 6.98 20.75 36.31
C HIS A 541 6.12 21.08 35.10
N THR A 542 6.25 22.31 34.59
CA THR A 542 5.63 22.75 33.32
C THR A 542 6.64 23.49 32.47
N PHE A 543 6.80 23.06 31.22
CA PHE A 543 7.42 23.87 30.18
C PHE A 543 6.38 24.83 29.60
N GLN A 544 6.76 26.11 29.51
CA GLN A 544 6.00 27.13 28.79
C GLN A 544 6.60 27.24 27.38
N CYS A 545 5.90 26.75 26.38
CA CYS A 545 6.38 26.74 25.00
C CYS A 545 5.24 26.93 24.00
N HIS A 546 5.43 27.87 23.07
CA HIS A 546 4.58 27.94 21.89
C HIS A 546 5.12 26.99 20.82
N PHE A 547 4.53 25.79 20.74
CA PHE A 547 4.90 24.79 19.74
C PHE A 547 4.63 25.31 18.33
N ARG A 548 5.68 25.37 17.50
CA ARG A 548 5.58 25.87 16.13
C ARG A 548 4.93 24.84 15.22
N ASN A 549 5.29 23.57 15.42
CA ASN A 549 4.79 22.40 14.70
C ASN A 549 4.05 21.46 15.67
N TYR A 550 3.42 20.42 15.13
CA TYR A 550 2.89 19.34 15.95
C TYR A 550 4.03 18.57 16.62
N VAL A 551 3.83 18.16 17.86
CA VAL A 551 4.76 17.32 18.61
C VAL A 551 4.25 15.90 18.73
N GLN A 552 5.19 14.97 18.79
CA GLN A 552 4.98 13.55 19.06
C GLN A 552 5.47 13.22 20.48
N PRO A 553 4.75 12.37 21.24
CA PRO A 553 5.27 11.76 22.46
C PRO A 553 6.61 11.10 22.17
N CYS A 554 7.57 11.27 23.06
CA CYS A 554 8.89 10.65 22.92
C CYS A 554 9.28 9.92 24.21
N PHE A 555 9.84 8.73 24.06
CA PHE A 555 10.20 7.84 25.15
C PHE A 555 11.61 7.29 24.92
N SER A 556 12.40 7.16 25.98
CA SER A 556 13.75 6.60 25.91
C SER A 556 14.12 5.88 27.20
N LEU A 557 14.88 4.80 27.07
CA LEU A 557 15.45 4.04 28.17
C LEU A 557 16.97 4.25 28.16
N ASP A 558 17.51 4.88 29.21
CA ASP A 558 18.96 5.13 29.35
C ASP A 558 19.69 3.86 29.86
N ASN A 559 18.96 2.88 30.41
CA ASN A 559 19.47 1.56 30.85
C ASN A 559 18.43 0.43 30.61
N PRO A 560 18.83 -0.85 30.73
CA PRO A 560 17.92 -1.98 30.56
C PRO A 560 16.72 -1.92 31.51
N GLY A 561 15.56 -2.32 31.00
CA GLY A 561 14.28 -2.29 31.72
C GLY A 561 13.09 -2.07 30.79
N SER A 562 11.95 -1.71 31.36
CA SER A 562 10.72 -1.51 30.59
C SER A 562 9.96 -0.23 30.96
N LEU A 563 9.17 0.24 30.00
CA LEU A 563 8.28 1.39 30.13
C LEU A 563 6.96 1.10 29.42
N THR A 564 5.86 1.33 30.12
CA THR A 564 4.49 1.12 29.63
C THR A 564 3.76 2.44 29.52
N VAL A 565 3.11 2.68 28.37
CA VAL A 565 2.25 3.84 28.14
C VAL A 565 0.79 3.44 28.38
N HIS A 566 0.12 4.19 29.25
CA HIS A 566 -1.31 4.08 29.49
C HIS A 566 -2.00 5.27 28.81
N ASN A 567 -2.82 4.96 27.81
CA ASN A 567 -3.53 5.93 26.98
C ASN A 567 -5.04 5.61 26.94
N ALA A 568 -5.84 6.34 26.16
CA ALA A 568 -7.31 6.31 26.13
C ALA A 568 -7.99 6.61 27.49
N ILE A 569 -7.24 7.18 28.43
CA ILE A 569 -7.70 7.60 29.76
C ILE A 569 -8.18 9.05 29.74
N GLU A 570 -9.24 9.31 30.50
CA GLU A 570 -9.72 10.67 30.73
C GLU A 570 -8.72 11.43 31.59
N ALA A 571 -8.43 12.68 31.22
CA ALA A 571 -7.47 13.48 31.95
C ALA A 571 -8.02 13.86 33.34
N PRO A 572 -7.27 13.62 34.44
CA PRO A 572 -7.71 13.99 35.77
C PRO A 572 -7.96 15.50 35.91
N GLU A 573 -8.92 15.90 36.75
CA GLU A 573 -9.33 17.31 36.93
C GLU A 573 -8.16 18.26 37.29
N TYR A 574 -7.11 17.75 37.93
CA TYR A 574 -5.95 18.55 38.34
C TYR A 574 -4.98 18.91 37.20
N THR A 575 -5.14 18.34 36.00
CA THR A 575 -4.12 18.40 34.94
C THR A 575 -4.14 19.67 34.10
N PHE A 576 -5.32 20.24 33.83
CA PHE A 576 -5.51 21.39 32.92
C PHE A 576 -5.99 22.68 33.62
N ILE A 577 -5.58 22.89 34.88
CA ILE A 577 -5.96 24.06 35.71
C ILE A 577 -5.33 25.38 35.22
#